data_AF-G9KEA4-F1
#
_entry.id   AF-G9KEA4-F1
#
_cell.length_a   1.000
_cell.length_b   1.000
_cell.length_c   1.000
_cell.angle_alpha   90.00
_cell.angle_beta   90.00
_cell.angle_gamma   90.00
#
_symmetry.space_group_name_H-M   'P 1'
#
loop_
_entity.id
_entity.type
_entity.pdbx_description
1 polymer ?
#
loop_
_entity_poly.entity_id
_entity_poly.type
_entity_poly.pdbx_seq_one_letter_code
_entity_poly.pdbx_strand_id
1 'polypeptide(L)'
;HGTEEGQQILQQPVPERLEFVCSFLQKNRKHPSSPECLVSMQKVIEGSELELAKMTMLLLYHSTMSSKSPRDWEQFEYKIQAELAVILKFVLDHEDGLNLNEDLENFLQKAPVPSTCSSTISEELSPPSHQAKREVRFLELQKVASSSGNNFLSGSPVSPMGDILQTPQFQMRRLKKQLADERNNRDELELELAENRKLLTEKDAQIAVMQQRIDRLALLNEKQAASPLEPRELEELRGKNESLTVRLHETLKQCQDLKTEKSQMDRKINQLSEENGDLSF
;
A
#
# COMPACT_ATOMS: atom_id res chain seq x y z
N HIS A 1 3.35 3.31 -11.00
CA HIS A 1 3.72 1.90 -11.23
C HIS A 1 4.33 1.40 -9.93
N GLY A 2 3.81 0.31 -9.35
CA GLY A 2 4.31 -0.22 -8.07
C GLY A 2 3.27 -0.38 -6.96
N THR A 3 2.01 -0.67 -7.26
CA THR A 3 1.07 -1.22 -6.26
C THR A 3 1.30 -2.73 -6.17
N GLU A 4 1.23 -3.32 -4.97
CA GLU A 4 1.44 -4.77 -4.74
C GLU A 4 0.52 -5.63 -5.62
N GLU A 5 -0.73 -5.20 -5.79
CA GLU A 5 -1.71 -5.83 -6.69
C GLU A 5 -1.21 -5.92 -8.15
N GLY A 6 -0.56 -4.87 -8.65
CA GLY A 6 -0.05 -4.84 -10.02
C GLY A 6 1.11 -5.81 -10.26
N GLN A 7 1.89 -6.11 -9.22
CA GLN A 7 2.96 -7.12 -9.29
C GLN A 7 2.40 -8.54 -9.22
N GLN A 8 1.34 -8.76 -8.42
CA GLN A 8 0.66 -10.05 -8.32
C GLN A 8 0.02 -10.44 -9.66
N ILE A 9 -0.66 -9.51 -10.33
CA ILE A 9 -1.29 -9.77 -11.64
C ILE A 9 -0.25 -10.13 -12.71
N LEU A 10 0.94 -9.51 -12.71
CA LEU A 10 1.96 -9.82 -13.72
C LEU A 10 2.48 -11.26 -13.65
N GLN A 11 2.42 -11.89 -12.48
CA GLN A 11 2.82 -13.28 -12.24
C GLN A 11 1.74 -14.29 -12.64
N GLN A 12 0.50 -13.84 -12.89
CA GLN A 12 -0.60 -14.69 -13.29
C GLN A 12 -0.48 -15.16 -14.75
N PRO A 13 -1.09 -16.30 -15.11
CA PRO A 13 -1.26 -16.76 -16.48
C PRO A 13 -1.86 -15.70 -17.43
N VAL A 14 -1.57 -15.83 -18.73
CA VAL A 14 -2.08 -14.92 -19.77
C VAL A 14 -3.60 -14.72 -19.72
N PRO A 15 -4.45 -15.75 -19.54
CA PRO A 15 -5.90 -15.57 -19.45
C PRO A 15 -6.33 -14.67 -18.28
N GLU A 16 -5.77 -14.86 -17.09
CA GLU A 16 -6.09 -14.06 -15.90
C GLU A 16 -5.65 -12.60 -16.08
N ARG A 17 -4.48 -12.36 -16.69
CA ARG A 17 -4.02 -11.01 -17.02
C ARG A 17 -4.93 -10.32 -18.04
N LEU A 18 -5.42 -11.08 -19.02
CA LEU A 18 -6.33 -10.57 -20.04
C LEU A 18 -7.72 -10.27 -19.45
N GLU A 19 -8.24 -11.14 -18.59
CA GLU A 19 -9.48 -10.92 -17.84
C GLU A 19 -9.40 -9.65 -16.99
N PHE A 20 -8.27 -9.42 -16.32
CA PHE A 20 -8.03 -8.18 -15.58
C PHE A 20 -8.13 -6.94 -16.49
N VAL A 21 -7.49 -6.95 -17.66
CA VAL A 21 -7.54 -5.82 -18.60
C VAL A 21 -8.96 -5.62 -19.16
N CYS A 22 -9.65 -6.70 -19.55
CA CYS A 22 -11.04 -6.63 -20.02
C CYS A 22 -11.98 -6.07 -18.94
N SER A 23 -11.81 -6.53 -17.69
CA SER A 23 -12.57 -6.04 -16.53
C SER A 23 -12.30 -4.56 -16.26
N PHE A 24 -11.04 -4.13 -16.36
CA PHE A 24 -10.67 -2.72 -16.26
C PHE A 24 -11.36 -1.86 -17.32
N LEU A 25 -11.32 -2.27 -18.59
CA LEU A 25 -11.95 -1.55 -19.69
C LEU A 25 -13.47 -1.51 -19.55
N GLN A 26 -14.10 -2.60 -19.12
CA GLN A 26 -15.54 -2.66 -18.88
C GLN A 26 -15.96 -1.74 -17.72
N LYS A 27 -15.25 -1.78 -16.58
CA LYS A 27 -15.52 -0.95 -15.41
C LYS A 27 -15.38 0.55 -15.71
N ASN A 28 -14.43 0.92 -16.56
CA ASN A 28 -14.13 2.32 -16.88
C ASN A 28 -14.92 2.87 -18.08
N ARG A 29 -15.82 2.09 -18.67
CA ARG A 29 -16.75 2.56 -19.71
C ARG A 29 -17.81 3.48 -19.09
N LYS A 30 -18.34 4.41 -19.88
CA LYS A 30 -19.45 5.30 -19.48
C LYS A 30 -20.73 4.55 -19.11
N HIS A 31 -20.98 3.42 -19.76
CA HIS A 31 -22.13 2.54 -19.51
C HIS A 31 -21.65 1.14 -19.10
N PRO A 32 -21.32 0.91 -17.82
CA PRO A 32 -20.84 -0.38 -17.33
C PRO A 32 -21.89 -1.50 -17.45
N SER A 33 -23.17 -1.13 -17.53
CA SER A 33 -24.32 -2.05 -17.57
C SER A 33 -24.62 -2.63 -18.96
N SER A 34 -23.84 -2.28 -20.00
CA SER A 34 -24.02 -2.90 -21.30
C SER A 34 -23.62 -4.39 -21.24
N PRO A 35 -24.47 -5.31 -21.73
CA PRO A 35 -24.15 -6.74 -21.74
C PRO A 35 -23.03 -7.10 -22.72
N GLU A 36 -22.73 -6.22 -23.67
CA GLU A 36 -21.70 -6.43 -24.69
C GLU A 36 -20.34 -5.92 -24.21
N CYS A 37 -19.38 -6.85 -24.09
CA CYS A 37 -18.00 -6.53 -23.79
C CYS A 37 -17.32 -5.88 -25.00
N LEU A 38 -16.58 -4.79 -24.78
CA LEU A 38 -15.87 -4.08 -25.85
C LEU A 38 -14.74 -4.88 -26.51
N VAL A 39 -14.25 -5.92 -25.83
CA VAL A 39 -13.10 -6.71 -26.27
C VAL A 39 -13.39 -8.19 -26.08
N SER A 40 -13.30 -8.96 -27.16
CA SER A 40 -13.47 -10.42 -27.08
C SER A 40 -12.19 -11.10 -26.61
N MET A 41 -12.20 -11.60 -25.37
CA MET A 41 -11.09 -12.35 -24.78
C MET A 41 -10.67 -13.55 -25.64
N GLN A 42 -11.65 -14.30 -26.16
CA GLN A 42 -11.41 -15.45 -27.02
C GLN A 42 -10.62 -15.07 -28.28
N LYS A 43 -11.05 -14.02 -28.98
CA LYS A 43 -10.36 -13.54 -30.18
C LYS A 43 -8.95 -13.02 -29.89
N VAL A 44 -8.71 -12.42 -28.72
CA VAL A 44 -7.36 -12.00 -28.30
C VAL A 44 -6.45 -13.21 -28.07
N ILE A 45 -6.95 -14.26 -27.44
CA ILE A 45 -6.22 -15.52 -27.26
C ILE A 45 -5.92 -16.19 -28.61
N GLU A 46 -6.84 -16.08 -29.57
CA GLU A 46 -6.66 -16.52 -30.96
C GLU A 46 -5.69 -15.63 -31.77
N GLY A 47 -5.20 -14.53 -31.20
CA GLY A 47 -4.21 -13.64 -31.83
C GLY A 47 -4.80 -12.56 -32.73
N SER A 48 -6.05 -12.15 -32.52
CA SER A 48 -6.68 -11.07 -33.28
C SER A 48 -6.00 -9.71 -33.00
N GLU A 49 -5.25 -9.22 -33.98
CA GLU A 49 -4.64 -7.88 -33.94
C GLU A 49 -5.68 -6.77 -33.81
N LEU A 50 -6.88 -6.96 -34.39
CA LEU A 50 -7.98 -6.00 -34.29
C LEU A 50 -8.43 -5.81 -32.84
N GLU A 51 -8.59 -6.89 -32.08
CA GLU A 51 -9.00 -6.79 -30.67
C GLU A 51 -7.88 -6.21 -29.79
N LEU A 52 -6.62 -6.53 -30.08
CA LEU A 52 -5.47 -5.89 -29.45
C LEU A 52 -5.38 -4.39 -29.76
N ALA A 53 -5.71 -3.99 -30.98
CA ALA A 53 -5.77 -2.58 -31.38
C ALA A 53 -6.91 -1.85 -30.65
N LYS A 54 -8.11 -2.47 -30.53
CA LYS A 54 -9.22 -1.94 -29.72
C LYS A 54 -8.81 -1.74 -28.26
N MET A 55 -8.19 -2.75 -27.64
CA MET A 55 -7.67 -2.64 -26.27
C MET A 55 -6.69 -1.47 -26.15
N THR A 56 -5.73 -1.36 -27.08
CA THR A 56 -4.69 -0.32 -27.05
C THR A 56 -5.28 1.08 -27.19
N MET A 57 -6.25 1.26 -28.09
CA MET A 57 -6.94 2.53 -28.33
C MET A 57 -7.77 2.97 -27.11
N LEU A 58 -8.47 2.04 -26.46
CA LEU A 58 -9.21 2.32 -25.23
C LEU A 58 -8.27 2.64 -24.05
N LEU A 59 -7.17 1.90 -23.91
CA LEU A 59 -6.16 2.16 -22.88
C LEU A 59 -5.46 3.52 -23.10
N LEU A 60 -5.16 3.87 -24.36
CA LEU A 60 -4.66 5.17 -24.73
C LEU A 60 -5.62 6.26 -24.26
N TYR A 61 -6.90 6.17 -24.63
CA TYR A 61 -7.92 7.11 -24.22
C TYR A 61 -8.00 7.25 -22.69
N HIS A 62 -8.11 6.14 -21.96
CA HIS A 62 -8.16 6.16 -20.50
C HIS A 62 -6.89 6.75 -19.86
N SER A 63 -5.71 6.50 -20.45
CA SER A 63 -4.45 7.09 -19.99
C SER A 63 -4.44 8.62 -20.17
N THR A 64 -4.94 9.12 -21.30
CA THR A 64 -5.02 10.56 -21.58
C THR A 64 -6.05 11.27 -20.70
N MET A 65 -7.11 10.57 -20.31
CA MET A 65 -8.15 11.07 -19.40
C MET A 65 -7.76 11.00 -17.92
N SER A 66 -6.63 10.39 -17.58
CA SER A 66 -6.17 10.26 -16.20
C SER A 66 -5.64 11.59 -15.63
N SER A 67 -5.55 11.67 -14.30
CA SER A 67 -4.83 12.72 -13.56
C SER A 67 -3.31 12.58 -13.62
N LYS A 68 -2.78 11.44 -14.08
CA LYS A 68 -1.34 11.22 -14.25
C LYS A 68 -0.74 12.23 -15.24
N SER A 69 0.54 12.55 -15.04
CA SER A 69 1.29 13.58 -15.77
C SER A 69 1.02 13.51 -17.28
N PRO A 70 0.71 14.63 -17.95
CA PRO A 70 0.49 14.65 -19.38
C PRO A 70 1.73 14.06 -20.08
N ARG A 71 1.50 13.09 -20.97
CA ARG A 71 2.57 12.52 -21.80
C ARG A 71 3.14 13.64 -22.66
N ASP A 72 4.46 13.65 -22.80
CA ASP A 72 5.15 14.55 -23.72
C ASP A 72 4.95 14.05 -25.16
N TRP A 73 3.92 14.57 -25.82
CA TRP A 73 3.55 14.17 -27.18
C TRP A 73 4.47 14.73 -28.25
N GLU A 74 5.27 15.76 -27.92
CA GLU A 74 6.21 16.41 -28.84
C GLU A 74 7.39 15.51 -29.23
N GLN A 75 7.57 14.38 -28.53
CA GLN A 75 8.56 13.36 -28.87
C GLN A 75 8.19 12.54 -30.11
N PHE A 76 6.92 12.52 -30.51
CA PHE A 76 6.46 11.77 -31.67
C PHE A 76 6.57 12.61 -32.95
N GLU A 77 6.81 11.94 -34.08
CA GLU A 77 6.72 12.57 -35.40
C GLU A 77 5.32 13.15 -35.63
N TYR A 78 5.23 14.26 -36.36
CA TYR A 78 3.97 14.95 -36.64
C TYR A 78 2.89 14.03 -37.23
N LYS A 79 3.27 13.10 -38.12
CA LYS A 79 2.34 12.12 -38.69
C LYS A 79 1.72 11.23 -37.61
N ILE A 80 2.54 10.74 -36.67
CA ILE A 80 2.08 9.92 -35.56
C ILE A 80 1.20 10.73 -34.61
N GLN A 81 1.57 11.99 -34.32
CA GLN A 81 0.74 12.89 -33.53
C GLN A 81 -0.64 13.12 -34.17
N ALA A 82 -0.69 13.32 -35.50
CA ALA A 82 -1.94 13.51 -36.23
C ALA A 82 -2.85 12.26 -36.15
N GLU A 83 -2.29 11.07 -36.36
CA GLU A 83 -3.03 9.81 -36.23
C GLU A 83 -3.54 9.60 -34.79
N LEU A 84 -2.70 9.84 -33.78
CA LEU A 84 -3.10 9.76 -32.38
C LEU A 84 -4.21 10.75 -32.03
N ALA A 85 -4.17 11.96 -32.60
CA ALA A 85 -5.22 12.96 -32.41
C ALA A 85 -6.54 12.51 -33.03
N VAL A 86 -6.52 11.93 -34.23
CA VAL A 86 -7.71 11.35 -34.89
C VAL A 86 -8.28 10.20 -34.06
N ILE A 87 -7.42 9.28 -33.58
CA ILE A 87 -7.79 8.17 -32.71
C ILE A 87 -8.48 8.67 -31.44
N LEU A 88 -7.88 9.64 -30.74
CA LEU A 88 -8.45 10.18 -29.50
C LEU A 88 -9.75 10.93 -29.76
N LYS A 89 -9.82 11.72 -30.84
CA LYS A 89 -11.04 12.43 -31.23
C LYS A 89 -12.17 11.45 -31.54
N PHE A 90 -11.87 10.36 -32.24
CA PHE A 90 -12.83 9.30 -32.51
C PHE A 90 -13.41 8.73 -31.21
N VAL A 91 -12.56 8.29 -30.26
CA VAL A 91 -13.06 7.74 -28.99
C VAL A 91 -13.85 8.79 -28.21
N LEU A 92 -13.39 10.04 -28.19
CA LEU A 92 -14.09 11.13 -27.52
C LEU A 92 -15.51 11.33 -28.07
N ASP A 93 -15.69 11.25 -29.38
CA ASP A 93 -16.98 11.48 -30.01
C ASP A 93 -17.94 10.30 -29.89
N HIS A 94 -17.43 9.06 -29.77
CA HIS A 94 -18.24 7.84 -29.78
C HIS A 94 -18.38 7.15 -28.42
N GLU A 95 -17.66 7.56 -27.35
CA GLU A 95 -17.69 6.83 -26.06
C GLU A 95 -19.07 6.72 -25.39
N ASP A 96 -19.93 7.71 -25.64
CA ASP A 96 -21.30 7.78 -25.10
C ASP A 96 -22.29 7.02 -26.01
N GLY A 97 -21.83 6.51 -27.17
CA GLY A 97 -22.63 5.75 -28.12
C GLY A 97 -22.88 4.33 -27.64
N LEU A 98 -24.09 3.82 -27.96
CA LEU A 98 -24.45 2.42 -27.68
C LEU A 98 -23.63 1.44 -28.53
N ASN A 99 -23.24 1.84 -29.74
CA ASN A 99 -22.59 1.01 -30.74
C ASN A 99 -21.05 1.14 -30.78
N LEU A 100 -20.43 1.62 -29.68
CA LEU A 100 -18.98 1.85 -29.62
C LEU A 100 -18.14 0.64 -30.08
N ASN A 101 -18.61 -0.58 -29.83
CA ASN A 101 -17.93 -1.80 -30.26
C ASN A 101 -17.84 -1.90 -31.79
N GLU A 102 -18.98 -1.77 -32.49
CA GLU A 102 -19.06 -1.79 -33.95
C GLU A 102 -18.35 -0.59 -34.58
N ASP A 103 -18.48 0.59 -33.97
CA ASP A 103 -17.83 1.81 -34.44
C ASP A 103 -16.31 1.67 -34.39
N LEU A 104 -15.75 1.10 -33.31
CA LEU A 104 -14.32 0.84 -33.18
C LEU A 104 -13.81 -0.15 -34.23
N GLU A 105 -14.56 -1.23 -34.48
CA GLU A 105 -14.20 -2.21 -35.51
C GLU A 105 -14.18 -1.58 -36.90
N ASN A 106 -15.22 -0.80 -37.23
CA ASN A 106 -15.30 -0.08 -38.50
C ASN A 106 -14.18 0.96 -38.66
N PHE A 107 -13.83 1.66 -37.58
CA PHE A 107 -12.76 2.66 -37.61
C PHE A 107 -11.39 2.02 -37.83
N LEU A 108 -11.08 0.95 -37.10
CA LEU A 108 -9.78 0.26 -37.18
C LEU A 108 -9.61 -0.52 -38.49
N GLN A 109 -10.68 -1.04 -39.08
CA GLN A 109 -10.64 -1.70 -40.39
C GLN A 109 -10.48 -0.71 -41.55
N LYS A 110 -10.91 0.54 -41.37
CA LYS A 110 -10.77 1.62 -42.37
C LYS A 110 -9.40 2.29 -42.35
N ALA A 111 -8.59 2.07 -41.32
CA ALA A 111 -7.21 2.55 -41.29
C ALA A 111 -6.40 1.80 -42.36
N PRO A 112 -5.85 2.47 -43.39
CA PRO A 112 -5.01 1.80 -44.37
C PRO A 112 -3.78 1.29 -43.63
N VAL A 113 -3.65 -0.03 -43.51
CA VAL A 113 -2.38 -0.66 -43.13
C VAL A 113 -1.36 -0.17 -44.15
N PRO A 114 -0.30 0.58 -43.77
CA PRO A 114 0.78 0.84 -44.70
C PRO A 114 1.54 -0.47 -44.84
N SER A 115 1.09 -1.34 -45.76
CA SER A 115 1.88 -2.47 -46.22
C SER A 115 3.08 -1.90 -46.96
N THR A 116 4.25 -2.06 -46.35
CA THR A 116 5.56 -2.25 -47.00
C THR A 116 5.89 -1.33 -48.17
N CYS A 117 6.82 -0.41 -47.92
CA CYS A 117 7.86 0.08 -48.83
C CYS A 117 7.65 -0.19 -50.34
N SER A 118 7.12 0.78 -51.06
CA SER A 118 7.49 0.97 -52.46
C SER A 118 7.43 2.45 -52.82
N SER A 119 8.60 3.03 -52.95
CA SER A 119 8.84 4.39 -53.41
C SER A 119 8.52 4.49 -54.90
N THR A 120 7.46 5.19 -55.27
CA THR A 120 7.39 5.92 -56.55
C THR A 120 6.59 7.19 -56.33
N ILE A 121 7.34 8.27 -56.14
CA ILE A 121 6.99 9.65 -56.45
C ILE A 121 6.16 9.74 -57.73
N SER A 122 5.05 10.48 -57.69
CA SER A 122 4.39 10.99 -58.89
C SER A 122 3.93 12.43 -58.60
N GLU A 123 4.65 13.38 -59.17
CA GLU A 123 4.25 14.78 -59.33
C GLU A 123 3.03 14.84 -60.25
N GLU A 124 1.98 15.58 -59.87
CA GLU A 124 1.23 16.35 -60.87
C GLU A 124 0.39 17.50 -60.26
N LEU A 125 0.92 18.72 -60.44
CA LEU A 125 0.27 19.98 -60.82
C LEU A 125 -0.73 20.72 -59.88
N SER A 126 -0.54 22.04 -59.89
CA SER A 126 -0.94 23.08 -58.93
C SER A 126 -2.36 23.70 -59.15
N PRO A 127 -2.78 24.79 -58.47
CA PRO A 127 -4.13 24.97 -57.91
C PRO A 127 -5.05 25.93 -58.72
N PRO A 128 -6.30 26.19 -58.27
CA PRO A 128 -6.95 27.45 -58.59
C PRO A 128 -7.44 28.24 -57.35
N SER A 129 -7.38 29.55 -57.51
CA SER A 129 -7.55 30.58 -56.50
C SER A 129 -9.00 31.07 -56.34
N HIS A 130 -9.30 31.53 -55.13
CA HIS A 130 -10.26 32.57 -54.73
C HIS A 130 -11.71 32.51 -55.23
N GLN A 131 -12.63 32.22 -54.31
CA GLN A 131 -13.93 32.90 -54.26
C GLN A 131 -14.05 33.65 -52.94
N ALA A 132 -14.04 34.97 -53.04
CA ALA A 132 -14.29 35.89 -51.95
C ALA A 132 -15.74 35.73 -51.44
N LYS A 133 -15.88 35.33 -50.17
CA LYS A 133 -17.11 35.56 -49.41
C LYS A 133 -16.74 36.38 -48.18
N ARG A 134 -17.46 37.48 -48.03
CA ARG A 134 -17.31 38.52 -47.01
C ARG A 134 -17.39 37.91 -45.61
N GLU A 135 -16.23 37.69 -45.00
CA GLU A 135 -16.15 37.17 -43.64
C GLU A 135 -16.38 38.32 -42.65
N VAL A 136 -17.46 38.21 -41.88
CA VAL A 136 -17.68 39.08 -40.72
C VAL A 136 -16.61 38.73 -39.70
N ARG A 137 -15.62 39.61 -39.53
CA ARG A 137 -14.64 39.44 -38.44
C ARG A 137 -15.35 39.68 -37.11
N PHE A 138 -15.63 38.60 -36.40
CA PHE A 138 -15.94 38.70 -34.98
C PHE A 138 -14.67 39.16 -34.26
N LEU A 139 -14.80 40.17 -33.41
CA LEU A 139 -13.73 40.56 -32.51
C LEU A 139 -13.40 39.35 -31.64
N GLU A 140 -12.13 38.91 -31.68
CA GLU A 140 -11.62 37.85 -30.83
C GLU A 140 -11.84 38.25 -29.36
N LEU A 141 -12.78 37.58 -28.69
CA LEU A 141 -13.03 37.81 -27.26
C LEU A 141 -11.81 37.28 -26.51
N GLN A 142 -10.95 38.21 -26.10
CA GLN A 142 -9.79 37.95 -25.26
C GLN A 142 -10.27 37.26 -23.97
N LYS A 143 -9.84 36.01 -23.78
CA LYS A 143 -10.20 35.17 -22.65
C LYS A 143 -9.59 35.75 -21.37
N VAL A 144 -10.37 36.52 -20.63
CA VAL A 144 -9.95 37.07 -19.34
C VAL A 144 -10.04 35.95 -18.28
N ALA A 145 -8.92 35.70 -17.61
CA ALA A 145 -8.74 34.85 -16.43
C ALA A 145 -8.74 33.32 -16.63
N SER A 146 -7.54 32.75 -16.75
CA SER A 146 -7.03 31.74 -15.80
C SER A 146 -5.54 31.54 -16.05
N SER A 147 -4.74 31.92 -15.06
CA SER A 147 -3.30 31.73 -15.04
C SER A 147 -2.95 30.24 -14.94
N SER A 148 -2.37 29.68 -15.99
CA SER A 148 -1.20 28.78 -15.93
C SER A 148 -0.84 28.33 -17.35
N GLY A 149 0.38 28.64 -17.79
CA GLY A 149 0.97 28.12 -19.02
C GLY A 149 0.97 29.09 -20.21
N ASN A 150 1.84 30.10 -20.14
CA ASN A 150 2.36 30.78 -21.34
C ASN A 150 2.89 29.75 -22.33
N ASN A 151 2.43 29.80 -23.60
CA ASN A 151 3.21 29.42 -24.79
C ASN A 151 2.61 29.92 -26.13
N PHE A 152 1.69 30.89 -26.13
CA PHE A 152 1.08 31.41 -27.37
C PHE A 152 1.94 32.44 -28.15
N LEU A 153 3.22 32.62 -27.80
CA LEU A 153 4.13 33.54 -28.50
C LEU A 153 5.37 32.85 -29.10
N SER A 154 5.32 31.55 -29.36
CA SER A 154 6.35 30.89 -30.18
C SER A 154 5.72 30.37 -31.45
N GLY A 155 6.22 30.81 -32.61
CA GLY A 155 5.77 30.39 -33.95
C GLY A 155 6.10 28.94 -34.29
N SER A 156 5.94 28.03 -33.32
CA SER A 156 5.99 26.59 -33.53
C SER A 156 4.66 26.15 -34.16
N PRO A 157 4.68 25.23 -35.14
CA PRO A 157 3.46 24.68 -35.70
C PRO A 157 2.62 24.07 -34.57
N VAL A 158 1.32 24.33 -34.61
CA VAL A 158 0.39 23.81 -33.61
C VAL A 158 0.42 22.28 -33.67
N SER A 159 0.73 21.66 -32.53
CA SER A 159 0.78 20.20 -32.37
C SER A 159 -0.63 19.62 -32.48
N PRO A 160 -0.89 18.65 -33.38
CA PRO A 160 -2.21 18.02 -33.53
C PRO A 160 -2.74 17.43 -32.21
N MET A 161 -1.83 16.92 -31.38
CA MET A 161 -2.16 16.44 -30.04
C MET A 161 -2.50 17.59 -29.09
N GLY A 162 -1.82 18.73 -29.21
CA GLY A 162 -2.17 19.95 -28.48
C GLY A 162 -3.61 20.40 -28.75
N ASP A 163 -4.02 20.42 -30.01
CA ASP A 163 -5.35 20.88 -30.43
C ASP A 163 -6.50 20.05 -29.83
N ILE A 164 -6.39 18.72 -29.91
CA ILE A 164 -7.41 17.83 -29.34
C ILE A 164 -7.46 17.91 -27.82
N LEU A 165 -6.31 17.95 -27.15
CA LEU A 165 -6.23 17.98 -25.68
C LEU A 165 -6.69 19.32 -25.09
N GLN A 166 -6.54 20.42 -25.85
CA GLN A 166 -7.00 21.76 -25.45
C GLN A 166 -8.46 22.02 -25.81
N THR A 167 -9.11 21.12 -26.56
CA THR A 167 -10.53 21.26 -26.89
C THR A 167 -11.38 21.28 -25.61
N PRO A 168 -12.36 22.21 -25.47
CA PRO A 168 -13.19 22.32 -24.26
C PRO A 168 -13.90 21.02 -23.87
N GLN A 169 -14.35 20.24 -24.86
CA GLN A 169 -14.97 18.93 -24.66
C GLN A 169 -14.03 17.96 -23.95
N PHE A 170 -12.78 17.85 -24.43
CA PHE A 170 -11.75 16.97 -23.85
C PHE A 170 -11.42 17.40 -22.42
N GLN A 171 -11.15 18.70 -22.20
CA GLN A 171 -10.83 19.24 -20.88
C GLN A 171 -11.97 19.02 -19.87
N MET A 172 -13.21 19.30 -20.27
CA MET A 172 -14.38 19.11 -19.42
C MET A 172 -14.61 17.62 -19.10
N ARG A 173 -14.45 16.72 -20.08
CA ARG A 173 -14.57 15.27 -19.87
C ARG A 173 -13.51 14.76 -18.89
N ARG A 174 -12.26 15.20 -19.05
CA ARG A 174 -11.14 14.87 -18.15
C ARG A 174 -11.41 15.37 -16.73
N LEU A 175 -11.80 16.64 -16.57
CA LEU A 175 -12.12 17.21 -15.25
C LEU A 175 -13.29 16.49 -14.57
N LYS A 176 -14.36 16.17 -15.32
CA LYS A 176 -15.49 15.39 -14.78
C LYS A 176 -15.05 14.01 -14.29
N LYS A 177 -14.17 13.33 -15.04
CA LYS A 177 -13.61 12.04 -14.63
C LYS A 177 -12.78 12.18 -13.35
N GLN A 178 -11.85 13.14 -13.32
CA GLN A 178 -11.02 13.40 -12.14
C GLN A 178 -11.85 13.73 -10.90
N LEU A 179 -12.92 14.50 -11.04
CA LEU A 179 -13.83 14.81 -9.93
C LEU A 179 -14.59 13.59 -9.41
N ALA A 180 -14.95 12.65 -10.30
CA ALA A 180 -15.57 11.39 -9.90
C ALA A 180 -14.57 10.49 -9.16
N ASP A 181 -13.34 10.37 -9.69
CA ASP A 181 -12.27 9.60 -9.06
C ASP A 181 -11.93 10.14 -7.67
N GLU A 182 -11.86 11.47 -7.50
CA GLU A 182 -11.58 12.11 -6.21
C GLU A 182 -12.70 11.90 -5.19
N ARG A 183 -13.97 11.88 -5.64
CA ARG A 183 -15.11 11.56 -4.76
C ARG A 183 -15.03 10.12 -4.26
N ASN A 184 -14.74 9.17 -5.15
CA ASN A 184 -14.59 7.77 -4.75
C ASN A 184 -13.42 7.60 -3.77
N ASN A 185 -12.28 8.22 -4.03
CA ASN A 185 -11.11 8.21 -3.13
C ASN A 185 -11.47 8.78 -1.74
N ARG A 186 -12.21 9.90 -1.70
CA ARG A 186 -12.70 10.46 -0.43
C ARG A 186 -13.62 9.48 0.31
N ASP A 187 -14.56 8.85 -0.40
CA ASP A 187 -15.51 7.91 0.20
C ASP A 187 -14.79 6.66 0.74
N GLU A 188 -13.77 6.16 0.03
CA GLU A 188 -12.86 5.09 0.49
C GLU A 188 -12.10 5.51 1.77
N LEU A 189 -11.50 6.69 1.78
CA LEU A 189 -10.80 7.22 2.96
C LEU A 189 -11.75 7.46 4.15
N GLU A 190 -13.00 7.87 3.90
CA GLU A 190 -14.01 8.04 4.94
C GLU A 190 -14.37 6.69 5.59
N LEU A 191 -14.48 5.63 4.79
CA LEU A 191 -14.69 4.27 5.27
C LEU A 191 -13.52 3.78 6.13
N GLU A 192 -12.28 3.93 5.66
CA GLU A 192 -11.07 3.56 6.40
C GLU A 192 -10.94 4.35 7.72
N LEU A 193 -11.30 5.64 7.72
CA LEU A 193 -11.31 6.46 8.93
C LEU A 193 -12.37 5.99 9.93
N ALA A 194 -13.55 5.59 9.46
CA ALA A 194 -14.60 5.05 10.31
C ALA A 194 -14.18 3.72 10.96
N GLU A 195 -13.54 2.84 10.19
CA GLU A 195 -12.99 1.59 10.69
C GLU A 195 -11.88 1.82 11.72
N ASN A 196 -10.93 2.72 11.44
CA ASN A 196 -9.87 3.07 12.38
C ASN A 196 -10.40 3.67 13.68
N ARG A 197 -11.43 4.53 13.62
CA ARG A 197 -12.09 5.07 14.82
C ARG A 197 -12.71 3.97 15.67
N LYS A 198 -13.35 2.97 15.03
CA LYS A 198 -13.90 1.80 15.73
C LYS A 198 -12.81 0.96 16.38
N LEU A 199 -11.70 0.74 15.69
CA LEU A 199 -10.56 0.01 16.25
C LEU A 199 -9.95 0.77 17.44
N LEU A 200 -9.84 2.09 17.35
CA LEU A 200 -9.34 2.92 18.44
C LEU A 200 -10.22 2.83 19.69
N THR A 201 -11.55 2.91 19.55
CA THR A 201 -12.45 2.77 20.70
C THR A 201 -12.40 1.39 21.33
N GLU A 202 -12.20 0.33 20.54
CA GLU A 202 -11.97 -1.01 21.05
C GLU A 202 -10.66 -1.09 21.88
N LYS A 203 -9.59 -0.49 21.37
CA LYS A 203 -8.30 -0.44 22.08
C LYS A 203 -8.38 0.39 23.35
N ASP A 204 -9.06 1.52 23.35
CA ASP A 204 -9.29 2.34 24.54
C ASP A 204 -10.09 1.57 25.61
N ALA A 205 -11.09 0.78 25.19
CA ALA A 205 -11.84 -0.09 26.11
C ALA A 205 -10.93 -1.19 26.71
N GLN A 206 -10.05 -1.81 25.91
CA GLN A 206 -9.07 -2.79 26.40
C GLN A 206 -8.09 -2.15 27.40
N ILE A 207 -7.60 -0.95 27.11
CA ILE A 207 -6.72 -0.18 28.01
C ILE A 207 -7.44 0.12 29.32
N ALA A 208 -8.69 0.59 29.29
CA ALA A 208 -9.47 0.88 30.48
C ALA A 208 -9.64 -0.36 31.39
N VAL A 209 -9.90 -1.53 30.80
CA VAL A 209 -9.98 -2.80 31.55
C VAL A 209 -8.64 -3.19 32.17
N MET A 210 -7.54 -3.03 31.43
CA MET A 210 -6.20 -3.29 31.97
C MET A 210 -5.83 -2.32 33.09
N GLN A 211 -6.17 -1.04 32.96
CA GLN A 211 -5.94 -0.04 33.99
C GLN A 211 -6.72 -0.38 35.26
N GLN A 212 -8.00 -0.75 35.14
CA GLN A 212 -8.81 -1.19 36.28
C GLN A 212 -8.19 -2.42 36.99
N ARG A 213 -7.61 -3.35 36.23
CA ARG A 213 -6.90 -4.51 36.80
C ARG A 213 -5.65 -4.11 37.55
N ILE A 214 -4.86 -3.18 36.99
CA ILE A 214 -3.65 -2.63 37.64
C ILE A 214 -4.04 -1.94 38.94
N ASP A 215 -5.06 -1.09 38.94
CA ASP A 215 -5.52 -0.36 40.12
C ASP A 215 -5.99 -1.33 41.23
N ARG A 216 -6.70 -2.40 40.85
CA ARG A 216 -7.10 -3.46 41.79
C ARG A 216 -5.91 -4.20 42.38
N LEU A 217 -4.89 -4.51 41.57
CA LEU A 217 -3.65 -5.15 42.04
C LEU A 217 -2.86 -4.23 42.98
N ALA A 218 -2.77 -2.94 42.67
CA ALA A 218 -2.13 -1.94 43.52
C ALA A 218 -2.80 -1.87 44.90
N LEU A 219 -4.13 -1.83 44.96
CA LEU A 219 -4.89 -1.85 46.22
C LEU A 219 -4.67 -3.12 47.05
N LEU A 220 -4.57 -4.29 46.40
CA LEU A 220 -4.28 -5.54 47.11
C LEU A 220 -2.86 -5.57 47.65
N ASN A 221 -1.89 -5.09 46.87
CA ASN A 221 -0.50 -5.00 47.28
C ASN A 221 -0.31 -4.03 48.46
N GLU A 222 -0.97 -2.87 48.43
CA GLU A 222 -0.95 -1.90 49.54
C GLU A 222 -1.55 -2.50 50.83
N LYS A 223 -2.68 -3.23 50.73
CA LYS A 223 -3.26 -3.95 51.88
C LYS A 223 -2.34 -5.03 52.44
N GLN A 224 -1.60 -5.71 51.57
CA GLN A 224 -0.64 -6.74 51.98
C GLN A 224 0.60 -6.12 52.62
N ALA A 225 1.10 -5.00 52.09
CA ALA A 225 2.19 -4.22 52.68
C ALA A 225 1.80 -3.57 54.02
N ALA A 226 0.52 -3.18 54.18
CA ALA A 226 0.00 -2.64 55.43
C ALA A 226 -0.33 -3.71 56.49
N SER A 227 -0.32 -5.00 56.13
CA SER A 227 -0.49 -6.15 57.03
C SER A 227 0.89 -6.56 57.61
N PRO A 228 1.23 -6.21 58.87
CA PRO A 228 2.58 -6.43 59.41
C PRO A 228 2.78 -7.84 59.98
N LEU A 229 1.75 -8.70 59.96
CA LEU A 229 1.78 -9.98 60.71
C LEU A 229 2.75 -11.00 60.09
N GLU A 230 2.72 -11.21 58.77
CA GLU A 230 3.62 -12.18 58.12
C GLU A 230 5.12 -11.81 58.26
N PRO A 231 5.54 -10.55 58.08
CA PRO A 231 6.94 -10.16 58.27
C PRO A 231 7.42 -10.39 59.71
N ARG A 232 6.58 -10.10 60.71
CA ARG A 232 6.96 -10.15 62.12
C ARG A 232 7.09 -11.58 62.63
N GLU A 233 6.19 -12.47 62.27
CA GLU A 233 6.27 -13.89 62.64
C GLU A 233 7.50 -14.57 62.02
N LEU A 234 7.83 -14.21 60.76
CA LEU A 234 9.05 -14.69 60.10
C LEU A 234 10.34 -14.13 60.73
N GLU A 235 10.35 -12.86 61.14
CA GLU A 235 11.46 -12.25 61.87
C GLU A 235 11.70 -12.94 63.22
N GLU A 236 10.62 -13.22 63.97
CA GLU A 236 10.70 -13.93 65.25
C GLU A 236 11.20 -15.37 65.09
N LEU A 237 10.75 -16.08 64.05
CA LEU A 237 11.25 -17.42 63.72
C LEU A 237 12.72 -17.39 63.31
N ARG A 238 13.14 -16.39 62.53
CA ARG A 238 14.56 -16.19 62.16
C ARG A 238 15.43 -15.97 63.39
N GLY A 239 15.03 -15.07 64.30
CA GLY A 239 15.76 -14.82 65.55
C GLY A 239 15.83 -16.05 66.46
N LYS A 240 14.75 -16.84 66.56
CA LYS A 240 14.76 -18.12 67.29
C LYS A 240 15.72 -19.12 66.66
N ASN A 241 15.78 -19.20 65.33
CA ASN A 241 16.66 -20.11 64.61
C ASN A 241 18.15 -19.72 64.77
N GLU A 242 18.46 -18.44 64.71
CA GLU A 242 19.82 -17.92 65.01
C GLU A 242 20.24 -18.25 66.44
N SER A 243 19.36 -18.03 67.42
CA SER A 243 19.61 -18.38 68.83
C SER A 243 19.85 -19.89 69.03
N LEU A 244 19.05 -20.73 68.35
CA LEU A 244 19.25 -22.19 68.37
C LEU A 244 20.58 -22.59 67.74
N THR A 245 20.97 -21.94 66.65
CA THR A 245 22.25 -22.18 65.97
C THR A 245 23.42 -21.85 66.88
N VAL A 246 23.39 -20.71 67.58
CA VAL A 246 24.43 -20.33 68.55
C VAL A 246 24.52 -21.37 69.67
N ARG A 247 23.40 -21.74 70.27
CA ARG A 247 23.37 -22.73 71.37
C ARG A 247 23.88 -24.10 70.93
N LEU A 248 23.59 -24.50 69.69
CA LEU A 248 24.10 -25.73 69.11
C LEU A 248 25.64 -25.69 68.98
N HIS A 249 26.21 -24.58 68.50
CA HIS A 249 27.67 -24.41 68.42
C HIS A 249 28.33 -24.43 69.81
N GLU A 250 27.73 -23.78 70.80
CA GLU A 250 28.21 -23.80 72.19
C GLU A 250 28.21 -25.22 72.76
N THR A 251 27.12 -25.98 72.54
CA THR A 251 26.99 -27.35 73.02
C THR A 251 28.00 -28.27 72.31
N LEU A 252 28.21 -28.09 71.00
CA LEU A 252 29.22 -28.84 70.24
C LEU A 252 30.64 -28.56 70.75
N LYS A 253 30.94 -27.30 71.09
CA LYS A 253 32.21 -26.93 71.70
C LYS A 253 32.40 -27.61 73.05
N GLN A 254 31.40 -27.57 73.93
CA GLN A 254 31.44 -28.27 75.22
C GLN A 254 31.67 -29.78 75.04
N CYS A 255 31.01 -30.41 74.06
CA CYS A 255 31.24 -31.82 73.74
C CYS A 255 32.67 -32.10 73.27
N GLN A 256 33.28 -31.21 72.48
CA GLN A 256 34.68 -31.34 72.08
C GLN A 256 35.62 -31.20 73.28
N ASP A 257 35.40 -30.21 74.13
CA ASP A 257 36.21 -29.96 75.33
C ASP A 257 36.16 -31.19 76.25
N LEU A 258 34.97 -31.72 76.56
CA LEU A 258 34.80 -32.94 77.36
C LEU A 258 35.46 -34.17 76.72
N LYS A 259 35.43 -34.29 75.38
CA LYS A 259 36.13 -35.37 74.68
C LYS A 259 37.64 -35.26 74.85
N THR A 260 38.19 -34.04 74.79
CA THR A 260 39.63 -33.82 75.02
C THR A 260 40.00 -34.11 76.48
N GLU A 261 39.20 -33.65 77.44
CA GLU A 261 39.41 -33.90 78.86
C GLU A 261 39.35 -35.41 79.18
N LYS A 262 38.35 -36.12 78.66
CA LYS A 262 38.26 -37.58 78.78
C LYS A 262 39.51 -38.26 78.24
N SER A 263 40.00 -37.87 77.06
CA SER A 263 41.20 -38.48 76.47
C SER A 263 42.46 -38.21 77.30
N GLN A 264 42.55 -37.07 77.97
CA GLN A 264 43.65 -36.75 78.89
C GLN A 264 43.56 -37.57 80.17
N MET A 265 42.35 -37.73 80.73
CA MET A 265 42.12 -38.59 81.89
C MET A 265 42.42 -40.06 81.58
N ASP A 266 41.99 -40.58 80.44
CA ASP A 266 42.29 -41.95 80.01
C ASP A 266 43.81 -42.19 79.91
N ARG A 267 44.58 -41.23 79.37
CA ARG A 267 46.05 -41.31 79.35
C ARG A 267 46.65 -41.33 80.75
N LYS A 268 46.16 -40.48 81.67
CA LYS A 268 46.60 -40.49 83.07
C LYS A 268 46.28 -41.81 83.77
N ILE A 269 45.10 -42.39 83.51
CA ILE A 269 44.71 -43.70 84.04
C ILE A 269 45.68 -44.77 83.56
N ASN A 270 46.01 -44.79 82.26
CA ASN A 270 46.97 -45.74 81.71
C ASN A 270 48.36 -45.58 82.36
N GLN A 271 48.84 -44.35 82.52
CA GLN A 271 50.13 -44.07 83.17
C GLN A 271 50.17 -44.54 84.63
N LEU A 272 49.12 -44.24 85.41
CA LEU A 272 49.01 -44.70 86.79
C LEU A 272 48.84 -46.24 86.87
N SER A 273 48.21 -46.85 85.87
CA SER A 273 48.07 -48.31 85.78
C SER A 273 49.40 -49.00 85.48
N GLU A 274 50.26 -48.40 84.63
CA GLU A 274 51.63 -48.88 84.37
C GLU A 274 52.50 -48.75 85.62
N GLU A 275 52.50 -47.58 86.28
CA GLU A 275 53.28 -47.35 87.50
C GLU A 275 52.90 -48.31 88.64
N ASN A 276 51.60 -48.60 88.84
CA ASN A 276 51.15 -49.57 89.84
C ASN A 276 51.48 -51.03 89.47
N GLY A 277 51.59 -51.34 88.17
CA GLY A 277 52.03 -52.65 87.68
C GLY A 277 53.52 -52.90 87.94
N ASP A 278 54.36 -51.88 87.73
CA ASP A 278 55.80 -51.93 88.00
C ASP A 278 56.15 -51.98 89.49
N LEU A 279 55.27 -51.45 90.36
CA LEU A 279 55.40 -51.52 91.82
C LEU A 279 54.92 -52.86 92.43
N SER A 280 54.43 -53.80 91.64
CA SER A 280 53.92 -55.11 92.10
C SER A 280 54.96 -56.26 92.02
N PHE A 281 56.26 -55.96 92.07
CA PHE A 281 57.35 -56.96 92.19
C PHE A 281 57.91 -57.08 93.61
#